data_AF-A0A4R5EYE1-F1
#
_entry.id   AF-A0A4R5EYE1-F1
#
_cell.length_a   1.000
_cell.length_b   1.000
_cell.length_c   1.000
_cell.angle_alpha   90.00
_cell.angle_beta   90.00
_cell.angle_gamma   90.00
#
_symmetry.space_group_name_H-M   'P 1'
#
loop_
_entity.id
_entity.type
_entity.pdbx_description
1 polymer ?
#
loop_
_entity_poly.entity_id
_entity_poly.type
_entity_poly.pdbx_seq_one_letter_code
_entity_poly.pdbx_strand_id
1 'polypeptide(L)' 'MSSSAPDQHGSNQPDNKAAIWLLVSVVIFLALWAASVALFGVPGLYIPALALVPVVWIVLILVSRG' A
#
# COMPACT_ATOMS: atom_id res chain seq x y z
N MET A 1 44.07 -23.38 -5.71
CA MET A 1 43.07 -23.76 -4.68
C MET A 1 41.99 -22.70 -4.70
N SER A 2 40.96 -22.93 -5.52
CA SER A 2 39.80 -22.08 -5.69
C SER A 2 38.84 -22.31 -4.52
N SER A 3 38.84 -21.40 -3.54
CA SER A 3 37.79 -21.36 -2.52
C SER A 3 36.53 -20.78 -3.13
N SER A 4 35.64 -21.65 -3.62
CA SER A 4 34.26 -21.32 -3.92
C SER A 4 33.57 -21.01 -2.59
N ALA A 5 33.41 -19.73 -2.27
CA ALA A 5 32.56 -19.30 -1.18
C ALA A 5 31.13 -19.81 -1.45
N PRO A 6 30.41 -20.32 -0.44
CA PRO A 6 29.02 -20.73 -0.63
C PRO A 6 28.20 -19.47 -0.88
N ASP A 7 27.58 -19.41 -2.05
CA ASP A 7 26.62 -18.38 -2.41
C ASP A 7 25.52 -18.40 -1.36
N GLN A 8 25.46 -17.36 -0.53
CA GLN A 8 24.31 -17.12 0.32
C GLN A 8 23.16 -16.66 -0.58
N HIS A 9 22.51 -17.64 -1.22
CA HIS A 9 21.15 -17.50 -1.70
C HIS A 9 20.25 -17.40 -0.46
N GLY A 10 20.35 -16.26 0.22
CA GLY A 10 19.49 -15.90 1.33
C GLY A 10 18.07 -16.01 0.81
N SER A 11 17.35 -16.98 1.34
CA SER A 11 15.93 -17.17 1.13
C SER A 11 15.24 -15.87 1.53
N ASN A 12 15.03 -14.99 0.55
CA ASN A 12 14.00 -13.96 0.56
C ASN A 12 12.65 -14.69 0.52
N GLN A 13 12.40 -15.58 1.48
CA GLN A 13 11.08 -16.08 1.76
C GLN A 13 10.38 -14.84 2.32
N PRO A 14 9.49 -14.17 1.54
CA PRO A 14 8.71 -13.10 2.13
C PRO A 14 8.04 -13.72 3.34
N ASP A 15 8.25 -13.13 4.52
CA ASP A 15 7.68 -13.62 5.77
C ASP A 15 6.18 -13.74 5.53
N ASN A 16 5.69 -14.94 5.22
CA ASN A 16 4.35 -15.11 4.68
C ASN A 16 3.33 -14.67 5.74
N LYS A 17 3.72 -14.78 7.01
CA LYS A 17 3.07 -14.15 8.16
C LYS A 17 2.96 -12.63 8.03
N ALA A 18 4.05 -11.92 7.71
CA ALA A 18 4.03 -10.48 7.51
C ALA A 18 3.15 -10.11 6.31
N ALA A 19 3.23 -10.86 5.20
CA ALA A 19 2.36 -10.66 4.04
C ALA A 19 0.88 -10.87 4.38
N ILE A 20 0.55 -11.93 5.13
CA ILE A 20 -0.80 -12.21 5.63
C ILE A 20 -1.26 -11.07 6.56
N TRP A 21 -0.42 -10.61 7.48
CA TRP A 21 -0.73 -9.48 8.36
C TRP A 21 -0.99 -8.19 7.57
N LEU A 22 -0.19 -7.92 6.54
CA LEU A 22 -0.37 -6.78 5.63
C LEU A 22 -1.71 -6.87 4.89
N LEU A 23 -2.02 -8.02 4.30
CA LEU A 23 -3.28 -8.26 3.60
C LEU A 23 -4.48 -8.13 4.53
N VAL A 24 -4.42 -8.71 5.73
CA VAL A 24 -5.48 -8.59 6.74
C VAL A 24 -5.69 -7.14 7.14
N SER A 25 -4.61 -6.38 7.36
CA SER A 25 -4.69 -4.96 7.70
C SER A 25 -5.33 -4.14 6.57
N VAL A 26 -4.96 -4.41 5.32
CA VAL A 26 -5.54 -3.76 4.14
C VAL A 26 -7.03 -4.11 3.99
N VAL A 27 -7.40 -5.37 4.17
CA VAL A 27 -8.80 -5.84 4.08
C VAL A 27 -9.66 -5.20 5.17
N ILE A 28 -9.17 -5.13 6.41
CA ILE A 28 -9.86 -4.45 7.52
C ILE A 28 -10.03 -2.96 7.23
N PHE A 29 -8.98 -2.31 6.72
CA PHE A 29 -9.05 -0.91 6.32
C PHE A 29 -10.09 -0.69 5.20
N LEU A 30 -10.11 -1.55 4.18
CA LEU A 30 -11.11 -1.51 3.11
C LEU A 30 -12.52 -1.79 3.62
N ALA A 31 -12.68 -2.71 4.57
CA ALA A 31 -13.98 -3.05 5.14
C ALA A 31 -14.54 -1.92 6.00
N LEU A 32 -13.71 -1.30 6.86
CA LEU A 32 -14.08 -0.11 7.62
C LEU A 32 -14.39 1.07 6.70
N TRP A 33 -13.61 1.22 5.62
CA TRP A 33 -13.85 2.23 4.60
C TRP A 33 -15.17 2.00 3.87
N ALA A 34 -15.43 0.77 3.40
CA ALA A 34 -16.68 0.39 2.75
C ALA A 34 -17.89 0.54 3.69
N ALA A 35 -17.73 0.22 4.98
CA ALA A 35 -18.76 0.43 5.99
C ALA A 35 -19.04 1.92 6.22
N SER A 36 -18.00 2.77 6.21
CA SER A 36 -18.15 4.24 6.26
C SER A 36 -18.87 4.79 5.04
N VAL A 37 -18.55 4.28 3.84
CA VAL A 37 -19.26 4.58 2.59
C VAL A 37 -20.72 4.11 2.65
N ALA A 38 -21.01 2.96 3.26
CA ALA A 38 -22.37 2.44 3.37
C ALA A 38 -23.23 3.17 4.41
N LEU A 39 -22.65 3.55 5.57
CA LEU A 39 -23.36 4.26 6.63
C LEU A 39 -23.66 5.72 6.28
N PHE A 40 -22.70 6.40 5.64
CA PHE A 40 -22.81 7.83 5.35
C PHE A 40 -23.04 8.13 3.86
N GLY A 41 -22.92 7.15 2.98
CA GLY A 41 -23.13 7.31 1.54
C GLY A 41 -22.00 8.12 0.87
N VAL A 42 -22.41 9.13 0.11
CA VAL A 42 -21.57 10.05 -0.68
C VAL A 42 -20.40 10.68 0.08
N PRO A 43 -20.54 11.21 1.33
CA PRO A 43 -19.40 11.74 2.09
C PRO A 43 -18.27 10.74 2.35
N GLY A 44 -18.56 9.44 2.53
CA GLY A 44 -17.51 8.42 2.73
C GLY A 44 -16.68 8.15 1.47
N LEU A 45 -17.29 8.29 0.29
CA LEU A 45 -16.62 8.18 -1.01
C LEU A 45 -15.89 9.49 -1.39
N TYR A 46 -16.42 10.64 -0.97
CA TYR A 46 -15.81 11.95 -1.23
C TYR A 46 -14.51 12.16 -0.45
N ILE A 47 -14.34 11.65 0.77
CA ILE A 47 -13.09 11.83 1.55
C ILE A 47 -11.85 11.33 0.79
N PRO A 48 -11.79 10.07 0.28
CA PRO A 48 -10.63 9.60 -0.49
C PRO A 48 -10.52 10.27 -1.86
N ALA A 49 -11.64 10.55 -2.53
CA ALA A 49 -11.62 11.23 -3.83
C ALA A 49 -11.08 12.67 -3.69
N LEU A 50 -11.57 13.43 -2.71
CA LEU A 50 -11.11 14.79 -2.39
C LEU A 50 -9.68 14.82 -1.89
N ALA A 51 -9.21 13.80 -1.15
CA ALA A 51 -7.82 13.69 -0.72
C ALA A 51 -6.88 13.33 -1.88
N LEU A 52 -7.35 12.57 -2.88
CA LEU A 52 -6.53 12.22 -4.05
C LEU A 52 -6.32 13.39 -5.01
N VAL A 53 -7.27 14.33 -5.12
CA VAL A 53 -7.12 15.54 -5.97
C VAL A 53 -5.84 16.34 -5.66
N PRO A 54 -5.57 16.80 -4.41
CA PRO A 54 -4.35 17.51 -4.08
C PRO A 54 -3.10 16.62 -4.15
N VAL A 55 -3.22 15.32 -3.88
CA VAL A 55 -2.09 14.37 -3.98
C VAL A 55 -1.61 14.26 -5.42
N VAL A 56 -2.53 14.05 -6.38
CA VAL A 56 -2.18 14.02 -7.81
C VAL A 56 -1.55 15.34 -8.24
N TRP A 57 -2.08 16.47 -7.75
CA TRP A 57 -1.53 17.80 -8.04
C TRP A 57 -0.09 17.95 -7.55
N ILE A 58 0.22 17.52 -6.32
CA ILE A 58 1.58 17.53 -5.76
C ILE A 58 2.51 16.60 -6.54
N VAL A 59 2.06 15.39 -6.89
CA VAL A 59 2.85 14.42 -7.67
C VAL A 59 3.17 15.00 -9.05
N LEU A 60 2.20 15.60 -9.73
CA LEU A 60 2.41 16.28 -11.01
C LEU A 60 3.45 17.39 -10.88
N ILE A 61 3.34 18.26 -9.86
CA ILE A 61 4.33 19.31 -9.60
C ILE A 61 5.72 18.72 -9.32
N LEU A 62 5.82 17.64 -8.55
CA LEU A 62 7.10 17.01 -8.21
C LEU A 62 7.77 16.40 -9.46
N VAL A 63 7.00 15.75 -10.34
CA VAL A 63 7.49 15.16 -11.59
C VAL A 63 7.85 16.24 -12.61
N SER A 64 7.05 17.32 -12.71
CA SER A 64 7.37 18.48 -13.56
C SER A 64 8.55 19.31 -13.06
N ARG A 65 8.99 19.12 -11.82
CA ARG A 65 10.19 19.73 -11.24
C ARG A 65 11.47 18.93 -11.50
N GLY A 66 11.39 17.82 -12.25
CA GLY A 66 12.54 17.12 -12.79
C GLY A 66 13.39 18.00 -13.71
#